data_AF-A0A098GAR9-F1
#
_entry.id   AF-A0A098GAR9-F1
#
_cell.length_a   1.000
_cell.length_b   1.000
_cell.length_c   1.000
_cell.angle_alpha   90.00
_cell.angle_beta   90.00
_cell.angle_gamma   90.00
#
_symmetry.space_group_name_H-M   'P 1'
#
loop_
_entity.id
_entity.type
_entity.pdbx_description
1 polymer ?
#
loop_
_entity_poly.entity_id
_entity_poly.type
_entity_poly.pdbx_seq_one_letter_code
_entity_poly.pdbx_strand_id
1 'polypeptide(L)'
;MTKFEKDFLLQCLDSIATIISDKEEIKRVVLIFSQGNEEDPRYQIQSKITDSADWTAEEKIVLSAAVFEATARASFQFCTREVLTSKVEAATTLLRDRYLSLITQNTESDNRLASVRKNIDQIKLQIDKEPVEVSKHYSDEGSNPYTFFKVAAVVGLGLAAITTVAFTR
;
A
#
# COMPACT_ATOMS: atom_id res chain seq x y z
N MET A 1 1.74 1.74 -11.28
CA MET A 1 2.06 0.79 -10.19
C MET A 1 2.77 -0.45 -10.73
N THR A 2 3.54 -1.14 -9.90
CA THR A 2 4.21 -2.41 -10.22
C THR A 2 3.23 -3.60 -10.17
N LYS A 3 3.62 -4.74 -10.78
CA LYS A 3 2.81 -5.96 -10.72
C LYS A 3 2.60 -6.45 -9.28
N PHE A 4 3.63 -6.34 -8.46
CA PHE A 4 3.57 -6.75 -7.07
C PHE A 4 2.53 -5.93 -6.29
N GLU A 5 2.59 -4.60 -6.40
CA GLU A 5 1.63 -3.72 -5.73
C GLU A 5 0.20 -4.00 -6.20
N LYS A 6 0.01 -4.25 -7.50
CA LYS A 6 -1.27 -4.62 -8.08
C LYS A 6 -1.84 -5.89 -7.45
N ASP A 7 -1.07 -6.98 -7.48
CA ASP A 7 -1.49 -8.28 -6.97
C ASP A 7 -1.75 -8.23 -5.45
N PHE A 8 -0.90 -7.52 -4.71
CA PHE A 8 -1.05 -7.31 -3.27
C PHE A 8 -2.32 -6.51 -2.93
N LEU A 9 -2.57 -5.41 -3.64
CA LEU A 9 -3.77 -4.58 -3.44
C LEU A 9 -5.04 -5.35 -3.74
N LEU A 10 -5.08 -6.10 -4.83
CA LEU A 10 -6.24 -6.92 -5.19
C LEU A 10 -6.54 -7.95 -4.12
N GLN A 11 -5.50 -8.62 -3.57
CA GLN A 11 -5.66 -9.57 -2.47
C GLN A 11 -6.21 -8.90 -1.19
N CYS A 12 -5.71 -7.71 -0.86
CA CYS A 12 -6.19 -6.95 0.29
C CYS A 12 -7.67 -6.57 0.12
N LEU A 13 -8.01 -5.99 -1.03
CA LEU A 13 -9.38 -5.53 -1.32
C LEU A 13 -10.38 -6.69 -1.33
N ASP A 14 -10.00 -7.83 -1.90
CA ASP A 14 -10.83 -9.03 -1.89
C ASP A 14 -11.07 -9.56 -0.47
N SER A 15 -10.02 -9.57 0.34
CA SER A 15 -10.10 -9.97 1.75
C SER A 15 -10.99 -9.02 2.56
N ILE A 16 -10.86 -7.70 2.37
CA ILE A 16 -11.71 -6.70 3.02
C ILE A 16 -13.18 -6.95 2.65
N ALA A 17 -13.48 -7.07 1.36
CA ALA A 17 -14.86 -7.29 0.89
C ALA A 17 -15.48 -8.59 1.44
N THR A 18 -14.67 -9.65 1.54
CA THR A 18 -15.08 -10.93 2.13
C THR A 18 -15.38 -10.77 3.62
N ILE A 19 -14.45 -10.18 4.37
CA ILE A 19 -14.58 -9.99 5.83
C ILE A 19 -15.84 -9.16 6.15
N ILE A 20 -16.00 -7.99 5.54
CA ILE A 20 -17.14 -7.10 5.87
C ILE A 20 -18.50 -7.65 5.40
N SER A 21 -18.52 -8.73 4.62
CA SER A 21 -19.75 -9.39 4.15
C SER A 21 -20.17 -10.57 5.02
N ASP A 22 -19.30 -11.07 5.89
CA ASP A 22 -19.55 -12.24 6.72
C ASP A 22 -19.54 -11.84 8.21
N LYS A 23 -20.69 -12.02 8.87
CA LYS A 23 -20.88 -11.64 10.27
C LYS A 23 -19.95 -12.39 11.23
N GLU A 24 -19.63 -13.64 10.94
CA GLU A 24 -18.74 -14.45 11.78
C GLU A 24 -17.28 -14.06 11.54
N GLU A 25 -16.89 -13.75 10.31
CA GLU A 25 -15.58 -13.14 10.04
C GLU A 25 -15.43 -11.79 10.74
N ILE A 26 -16.43 -10.90 10.67
CA ILE A 26 -16.42 -9.61 11.37
C ILE A 26 -16.13 -9.81 12.86
N LYS A 27 -16.89 -10.68 13.53
CA LYS A 27 -16.69 -10.94 14.97
C LYS A 27 -15.27 -11.44 15.26
N ARG A 28 -14.77 -12.36 14.42
CA ARG A 28 -13.43 -12.93 14.55
C ARG A 28 -12.35 -11.86 14.43
N VAL A 29 -12.40 -11.04 13.38
CA VAL A 29 -11.35 -10.04 13.12
C VAL A 29 -11.39 -8.91 14.14
N VAL A 30 -12.58 -8.50 14.59
CA VAL A 30 -12.72 -7.47 15.63
C VAL A 30 -12.15 -7.96 16.96
N LEU A 31 -12.38 -9.24 17.31
CA LEU A 31 -11.80 -9.84 18.51
C LEU A 31 -10.27 -9.90 18.43
N ILE A 32 -9.70 -10.28 17.29
CA ILE A 32 -8.24 -10.31 17.10
C ILE A 32 -7.68 -8.88 17.15
N PHE A 33 -8.37 -7.93 16.53
CA PHE A 33 -7.97 -6.53 16.49
C PHE A 33 -7.96 -5.89 17.88
N SER A 34 -8.95 -6.17 18.73
CA SER A 34 -9.04 -5.63 20.09
C SER A 34 -8.04 -6.24 21.07
N GLN A 35 -7.42 -7.37 20.73
CA GLN A 35 -6.29 -7.93 21.48
C GLN A 35 -4.96 -7.22 21.16
N GLY A 36 -4.93 -6.38 20.13
CA GLY A 36 -3.76 -5.58 19.75
C GLY A 36 -3.52 -4.38 20.67
N ASN A 37 -2.33 -3.78 20.56
CA ASN A 37 -2.04 -2.51 21.21
C ASN A 37 -2.59 -1.36 20.36
N GLU A 38 -3.59 -0.63 20.87
CA GLU A 38 -4.22 0.50 20.17
C GLU A 38 -3.25 1.65 19.87
N GLU A 39 -2.14 1.77 20.62
CA GLU A 39 -1.11 2.78 20.36
C GLU A 39 -0.24 2.45 19.12
N ASP A 40 -0.28 1.21 18.65
CA ASP A 40 0.54 0.80 17.52
C ASP A 40 0.04 1.44 16.21
N PRO A 41 0.93 2.11 15.43
CA PRO A 41 0.56 2.77 14.18
C PRO A 41 -0.19 1.87 13.17
N ARG A 42 -0.02 0.54 13.26
CA ARG A 42 -0.74 -0.44 12.43
C ARG A 42 -2.25 -0.46 12.69
N TYR A 43 -2.70 0.09 13.82
CA TYR A 43 -4.09 0.15 14.25
C TYR A 43 -4.72 1.54 14.03
N GLN A 44 -3.93 2.56 13.65
CA GLN A 44 -4.36 3.96 13.49
C GLN A 44 -5.02 4.26 12.11
N ILE A 45 -5.80 3.31 11.61
CA ILE A 45 -6.41 3.36 10.27
C ILE A 45 -7.60 4.33 10.23
N GLN A 46 -8.24 4.58 11.38
CA GLN A 46 -9.44 5.43 11.49
C GLN A 46 -9.23 6.87 11.01
N SER A 47 -8.01 7.38 11.10
CA SER A 47 -7.63 8.72 10.63
C SER A 47 -7.66 8.86 9.09
N LYS A 48 -7.74 7.74 8.38
CA LYS A 48 -7.72 7.66 6.91
C LYS A 48 -9.09 7.32 6.31
N ILE A 49 -10.10 7.12 7.15
CA ILE A 49 -11.49 6.92 6.72
C ILE A 49 -12.05 8.27 6.28
N THR A 50 -12.52 8.36 5.03
CA THR A 50 -13.16 9.57 4.49
C THR A 50 -14.43 9.89 5.30
N ASP A 51 -14.58 11.16 5.68
CA ASP A 51 -15.69 11.65 6.51
C ASP A 51 -15.88 10.84 7.81
N SER A 52 -14.78 10.40 8.42
CA SER A 52 -14.78 9.56 9.63
C SER A 52 -15.71 10.07 10.74
N ALA A 53 -15.93 11.37 10.88
CA ALA A 53 -16.87 11.91 11.86
C ALA A 53 -18.31 11.38 11.71
N ASP A 54 -18.72 11.05 10.47
CA ASP A 54 -20.07 10.60 10.13
C ASP A 54 -20.24 9.07 10.19
N TRP A 55 -19.20 8.36 10.62
CA TRP A 55 -19.19 6.92 10.82
C TRP A 55 -19.40 6.60 12.30
N THR A 56 -20.18 5.56 12.59
CA THR A 56 -20.30 5.04 13.95
C THR A 56 -18.99 4.43 14.42
N ALA A 57 -18.81 4.34 15.75
CA ALA A 57 -17.63 3.67 16.32
C ALA A 57 -17.54 2.21 15.89
N GLU A 58 -18.67 1.51 15.79
CA GLU A 58 -18.74 0.13 15.35
C GLU A 58 -18.25 -0.03 13.90
N GLU A 59 -18.76 0.77 12.96
CA GLU A 59 -18.34 0.71 11.56
C GLU A 59 -16.85 1.00 11.39
N LYS A 60 -16.30 1.97 12.15
CA LYS A 60 -14.87 2.27 12.16
C LYS A 60 -14.03 1.10 12.63
N ILE A 61 -14.45 0.45 13.72
CA ILE A 61 -13.75 -0.71 14.28
C ILE A 61 -13.79 -1.86 13.30
N VAL A 62 -14.96 -2.17 12.74
CA VAL A 62 -15.13 -3.25 11.75
C VAL A 62 -14.24 -3.02 10.54
N LEU A 63 -14.27 -1.82 9.97
CA LEU A 63 -13.45 -1.51 8.80
C LEU A 63 -11.95 -1.54 9.12
N SER A 64 -11.54 -0.98 10.27
CA SER A 64 -10.13 -0.98 10.69
C SER A 64 -9.62 -2.40 10.91
N ALA A 65 -10.41 -3.25 11.58
CA ALA A 65 -10.10 -4.66 11.78
C ALA A 65 -10.00 -5.42 10.46
N ALA A 66 -10.93 -5.18 9.53
CA ALA A 66 -10.92 -5.80 8.21
C ALA A 66 -9.68 -5.40 7.39
N VAL A 67 -9.29 -4.12 7.39
CA VAL A 67 -8.10 -3.64 6.68
C VAL A 67 -6.82 -4.22 7.30
N PHE A 68 -6.74 -4.26 8.63
CA PHE A 68 -5.61 -4.86 9.34
C PHE A 68 -5.45 -6.34 8.98
N GLU A 69 -6.51 -7.12 9.13
CA GLU A 69 -6.51 -8.55 8.84
C GLU A 69 -6.21 -8.82 7.35
N ALA A 70 -6.82 -8.07 6.44
CA ALA A 70 -6.56 -8.22 5.01
C ALA A 70 -5.10 -7.94 4.65
N THR A 71 -4.51 -6.91 5.25
CA THR A 71 -3.09 -6.58 5.08
C THR A 71 -2.20 -7.69 5.64
N ALA A 72 -2.56 -8.25 6.80
CA ALA A 72 -1.83 -9.37 7.41
C ALA A 72 -1.89 -10.64 6.52
N ARG A 73 -3.08 -10.98 6.00
CA ARG A 73 -3.28 -12.12 5.08
C ARG A 73 -2.44 -11.95 3.80
N ALA A 74 -2.50 -10.77 3.17
CA ALA A 74 -1.70 -10.49 1.98
C ALA A 74 -0.20 -10.50 2.30
N SER A 75 0.23 -9.90 3.42
CA SER A 75 1.63 -9.92 3.84
C SER A 75 2.13 -11.34 4.06
N PHE A 76 1.34 -12.21 4.70
CA PHE A 76 1.69 -13.61 4.87
C PHE A 76 1.84 -14.36 3.54
N GLN A 77 0.96 -14.08 2.58
CA GLN A 77 0.98 -14.70 1.26
C GLN A 77 2.16 -14.22 0.39
N PHE A 78 2.48 -12.93 0.43
CA PHE A 78 3.44 -12.31 -0.49
C PHE A 78 4.83 -12.08 0.12
N CYS A 79 4.99 -12.05 1.45
CA CYS A 79 6.29 -11.86 2.10
C CYS A 79 7.08 -13.18 2.15
N THR A 80 7.57 -13.63 1.00
CA THR A 80 8.47 -14.79 0.86
C THR A 80 9.94 -14.37 0.95
N ARG A 81 10.89 -15.33 0.99
CA ARG A 81 12.33 -15.02 0.96
C ARG A 81 12.77 -14.21 -0.26
N GLU A 82 12.06 -14.35 -1.38
CA GLU A 82 12.37 -13.68 -2.65
C GLU A 82 11.74 -12.28 -2.75
N VAL A 83 10.75 -12.00 -1.90
CA VAL A 83 10.08 -10.71 -1.87
C VAL A 83 10.71 -9.85 -0.79
N LEU A 84 11.22 -8.69 -1.20
CA LEU A 84 11.76 -7.70 -0.28
C LEU A 84 10.64 -7.14 0.61
N THR A 85 10.87 -7.08 1.92
CA THR A 85 9.96 -6.43 2.89
C THR A 85 9.58 -5.02 2.46
N SER A 86 10.50 -4.29 1.79
CA SER A 86 10.23 -2.96 1.24
C SER A 86 9.14 -2.93 0.16
N LYS A 87 8.94 -4.02 -0.60
CA LYS A 87 7.83 -4.11 -1.58
C LYS A 87 6.49 -4.26 -0.87
N VAL A 88 6.44 -5.08 0.18
CA VAL A 88 5.24 -5.24 1.02
C VAL A 88 4.90 -3.92 1.71
N GLU A 89 5.90 -3.22 2.24
CA GLU A 89 5.73 -1.91 2.88
C GLU A 89 5.22 -0.85 1.90
N ALA A 90 5.77 -0.80 0.68
CA ALA A 90 5.30 0.10 -0.37
C ALA A 90 3.84 -0.18 -0.76
N ALA A 91 3.48 -1.45 -0.97
CA ALA A 91 2.11 -1.83 -1.30
C ALA A 91 1.12 -1.56 -0.15
N THR A 92 1.53 -1.80 1.09
CA THR A 92 0.74 -1.49 2.29
C THR A 92 0.52 0.02 2.44
N THR A 93 1.55 0.82 2.18
CA THR A 93 1.47 2.29 2.17
C THR A 93 0.49 2.77 1.11
N LEU A 94 0.53 2.17 -0.09
CA LEU A 94 -0.38 2.49 -1.17
C LEU A 94 -1.84 2.17 -0.82
N LEU A 95 -2.09 1.03 -0.16
CA LEU A 95 -3.42 0.67 0.36
C LEU A 95 -3.92 1.75 1.33
N ARG A 96 -3.11 2.10 2.34
CA ARG A 96 -3.47 3.05 3.40
C ARG A 96 -3.69 4.47 2.89
N ASP A 97 -2.78 4.98 2.07
CA ASP A 97 -2.73 6.40 1.74
C ASP A 97 -3.59 6.76 0.51
N ARG A 98 -3.85 5.78 -0.39
CA ARG A 98 -4.63 6.01 -1.61
C ARG A 98 -5.95 5.26 -1.62
N TYR A 99 -5.94 3.96 -1.39
CA TYR A 99 -7.13 3.15 -1.65
C TYR A 99 -8.14 3.16 -0.50
N LEU A 100 -7.69 3.37 0.74
CA LEU A 100 -8.59 3.43 1.88
C LEU A 100 -9.59 4.60 1.80
N SER A 101 -9.14 5.78 1.35
CA SER A 101 -10.03 6.91 1.12
C SER A 101 -10.99 6.64 -0.04
N LEU A 102 -10.51 6.00 -1.12
CA LEU A 102 -11.32 5.64 -2.27
C LEU A 102 -12.42 4.61 -1.96
N ILE A 103 -12.15 3.62 -1.10
CA ILE A 103 -13.18 2.64 -0.72
C ILE A 103 -14.19 3.22 0.28
N THR A 104 -13.83 4.27 1.04
CA THR A 104 -14.69 4.89 2.06
C THR A 104 -15.43 6.15 1.62
N GLN A 105 -15.12 6.70 0.44
CA GLN A 105 -15.80 7.88 -0.10
C GLN A 105 -17.25 7.57 -0.52
N ASN A 106 -18.13 8.58 -0.42
CA ASN A 106 -19.51 8.53 -0.91
C ASN A 106 -20.31 7.32 -0.43
N THR A 107 -20.11 6.91 0.83
CA THR A 107 -20.84 5.80 1.44
C THR A 107 -22.19 6.25 1.98
N GLU A 108 -23.22 5.41 1.84
CA GLU A 108 -24.58 5.68 2.33
C GLU A 108 -24.64 5.47 3.84
N SER A 109 -25.19 6.44 4.58
CA SER A 109 -25.15 6.46 6.05
C SER A 109 -25.92 5.30 6.72
N ASP A 110 -26.89 4.73 6.03
CA ASP A 110 -27.70 3.60 6.49
C ASP A 110 -27.05 2.24 6.22
N ASN A 111 -26.04 2.17 5.35
CA ASN A 111 -25.34 0.93 5.03
C ASN A 111 -23.91 1.14 4.51
N ARG A 112 -23.06 1.81 5.30
CA ARG A 112 -21.72 2.21 4.85
C ARG A 112 -20.85 1.04 4.43
N LEU A 113 -20.88 -0.09 5.16
CA LEU A 113 -20.08 -1.27 4.85
C LEU A 113 -20.49 -1.91 3.51
N ALA A 114 -21.79 -1.92 3.16
CA ALA A 114 -22.20 -2.38 1.84
C ALA A 114 -21.77 -1.40 0.73
N SER A 115 -21.80 -0.09 0.98
CA SER A 115 -21.23 0.90 0.06
C SER A 115 -19.73 0.68 -0.15
N VAL A 116 -18.97 0.41 0.93
CA VAL A 116 -17.53 0.07 0.85
C VAL A 116 -17.31 -1.14 -0.05
N ARG A 117 -18.09 -2.21 0.13
CA ARG A 117 -17.99 -3.40 -0.74
C ARG A 117 -18.20 -3.05 -2.21
N LYS A 118 -19.24 -2.26 -2.52
CA LYS A 118 -19.52 -1.82 -3.89
C LYS A 118 -18.37 -0.96 -4.46
N ASN A 119 -17.82 -0.07 -3.65
CA ASN A 119 -16.65 0.73 -4.03
C ASN A 119 -15.44 -0.17 -4.32
N ILE A 120 -15.19 -1.18 -3.47
CA ILE A 120 -14.13 -2.17 -3.68
C ILE A 120 -14.29 -2.87 -5.03
N ASP A 121 -15.48 -3.36 -5.36
CA ASP A 121 -15.73 -4.05 -6.63
C ASP A 121 -15.41 -3.15 -7.83
N GLN A 122 -15.79 -1.87 -7.78
CA GLN A 122 -15.47 -0.90 -8.83
C GLN A 122 -13.96 -0.61 -8.91
N ILE A 123 -13.29 -0.45 -7.77
CA ILE A 123 -11.86 -0.15 -7.69
C ILE A 123 -11.03 -1.34 -8.19
N LYS A 124 -11.41 -2.59 -7.87
CA LYS A 124 -10.74 -3.78 -8.40
C LYS A 124 -10.75 -3.78 -9.94
N LEU A 125 -11.88 -3.46 -10.56
CA LEU A 125 -11.99 -3.33 -12.02
C LEU A 125 -11.10 -2.22 -12.60
N GLN A 126 -10.88 -1.13 -11.85
CA GLN A 126 -9.98 -0.05 -12.27
C GLN A 126 -8.51 -0.49 -12.16
N ILE A 127 -8.13 -1.11 -11.04
CA ILE A 127 -6.78 -1.66 -10.81
C ILE A 127 -6.43 -2.69 -11.89
N ASP A 128 -7.36 -3.57 -12.24
CA ASP A 128 -7.17 -4.58 -13.29
C ASP A 128 -6.84 -3.97 -14.65
N LYS A 129 -7.41 -2.79 -14.95
CA LYS A 129 -7.18 -2.04 -16.20
C LYS A 129 -5.95 -1.13 -16.12
N GLU A 130 -5.42 -0.86 -14.94
CA GLU A 130 -4.25 0.02 -14.77
C GLU A 130 -3.00 -0.65 -15.38
N PRO A 131 -2.24 0.07 -16.22
CA PRO A 131 -1.03 -0.47 -16.82
C PRO A 131 0.01 -0.76 -15.76
N VAL A 132 0.62 -1.94 -15.86
CA VAL A 132 1.72 -2.33 -14.98
C VAL A 132 3.00 -1.65 -15.49
N GLU A 133 3.65 -0.90 -14.60
CA GLU A 133 4.98 -0.39 -14.86
C GLU A 133 5.95 -1.56 -14.92
N VAL A 134 6.46 -1.85 -16.11
CA VAL A 134 7.61 -2.74 -16.28
C VAL A 134 8.82 -1.93 -15.85
N SER A 135 9.28 -2.12 -14.62
CA SER A 135 10.49 -1.48 -14.11
C SER A 135 11.66 -1.81 -15.05
N LYS A 136 12.07 -0.85 -15.90
CA LYS A 136 13.36 -0.90 -16.60
C LYS A 136 14.45 -0.63 -15.57
N HIS A 137 14.99 -1.72 -15.01
CA HIS A 137 16.33 -1.90 -14.43
C HIS A 137 16.26 -2.80 -13.20
N TYR A 138 16.54 -4.08 -13.41
CA TYR A 138 17.65 -4.75 -12.73
C TYR A 138 18.36 -5.54 -13.83
N SER A 139 19.25 -4.87 -14.57
CA SER A 139 20.28 -5.58 -15.30
C SER A 139 21.13 -6.28 -14.25
N ASP A 140 20.95 -7.60 -14.23
CA ASP A 140 21.79 -8.60 -13.61
C ASP A 140 23.21 -8.46 -14.17
N GLU A 141 23.98 -7.51 -13.63
CA GLU A 141 25.42 -7.44 -13.82
C GLU A 141 26.08 -7.22 -12.46
N GLY A 142 26.71 -8.27 -11.95
CA GLY A 142 27.81 -8.13 -11.00
C GLY A 142 27.50 -8.56 -9.57
N SER A 143 27.67 -9.86 -9.33
CA SER A 143 28.05 -10.45 -8.04
C SER A 143 28.86 -9.52 -7.12
N ASN A 144 28.33 -9.18 -5.93
CA ASN A 144 28.98 -9.38 -4.62
C ASN A 144 28.07 -8.90 -3.47
N PRO A 145 27.62 -9.77 -2.53
CA PRO A 145 26.67 -9.38 -1.47
C PRO A 145 27.29 -8.74 -0.22
N TYR A 146 28.51 -8.19 -0.27
CA TYR A 146 29.13 -7.52 0.88
C TYR A 146 29.88 -6.24 0.49
N THR A 147 29.18 -5.11 0.50
CA THR A 147 29.83 -3.79 0.68
C THR A 147 28.90 -2.85 1.46
N PHE A 148 28.82 -3.05 2.77
CA PHE A 148 28.48 -1.96 3.68
C PHE A 148 29.58 -0.89 3.59
N PHE A 149 29.16 0.38 3.53
CA PHE A 149 29.98 1.61 3.43
C PHE A 149 30.70 1.85 2.09
N LYS A 150 30.10 2.71 1.24
CA LYS A 150 30.87 3.80 0.60
C LYS A 150 30.06 5.10 0.56
N VAL A 151 30.76 6.12 1.04
CA VAL A 151 30.40 7.52 1.24
C VAL A 151 30.19 8.26 -0.09
N ALA A 152 29.36 9.30 -0.01
CA ALA A 152 29.10 10.40 -0.94
C ALA A 152 30.17 10.74 -2.01
N ALA A 153 29.67 11.04 -3.21
CA ALA A 153 30.15 11.94 -4.28
C ALA A 153 29.70 11.31 -5.62
N VAL A 154 29.01 11.96 -6.56
CA VAL A 154 29.24 13.29 -7.15
C VAL A 154 27.90 13.80 -7.69
N VAL A 155 27.50 14.98 -7.21
CA VAL A 155 26.57 15.88 -7.89
C VAL A 155 27.32 16.53 -9.04
N GLY A 156 26.72 16.60 -10.24
CA GLY A 156 27.14 17.60 -11.24
C GLY A 156 27.18 17.13 -12.68
N LEU A 157 26.01 16.93 -13.29
CA LEU A 157 25.79 17.32 -14.69
C LEU A 157 25.91 18.85 -14.77
N GLY A 158 26.74 19.38 -15.67
CA GLY A 158 26.65 20.81 -16.04
C GLY A 158 27.93 21.45 -16.57
N LEU A 159 28.02 21.51 -17.90
CA LEU A 159 28.41 22.68 -18.70
C LEU A 159 29.60 23.55 -18.25
N ALA A 160 30.67 23.55 -19.04
CA ALA A 160 31.34 24.79 -19.48
C ALA A 160 32.22 24.54 -20.71
N ALA A 161 31.75 25.00 -21.86
CA ALA A 161 32.60 25.28 -23.02
C ALA A 161 33.39 26.57 -22.76
N ILE A 162 34.74 26.54 -22.84
CA ILE A 162 35.56 27.76 -23.00
C ILE A 162 36.73 27.47 -23.95
N THR A 163 36.57 28.06 -25.15
CA THR A 163 37.51 28.51 -26.18
C THR A 163 39.02 28.30 -26.01
N THR A 164 39.61 27.71 -27.04
CA THR A 164 41.02 27.83 -27.45
C THR A 164 41.40 29.29 -27.72
N VAL A 165 42.38 29.81 -26.98
CA VAL A 165 43.23 30.92 -27.43
C VAL A 165 44.69 30.50 -27.29
N ALA A 166 45.34 30.35 -28.44
CA ALA A 166 46.77 30.17 -28.56
C ALA A 166 47.46 31.53 -28.33
N PHE A 167 48.45 31.56 -27.42
CA PHE A 167 49.51 32.55 -27.42
C PHE A 167 50.81 31.81 -27.12
N THR A 168 51.59 31.54 -28.18
CA THR A 168 53.02 31.23 -28.08
C THR A 168 53.81 32.52 -28.33
N ARG A 169 54.83 32.69 -27.50
CA ARG A 169 55.84 33.75 -27.49
C ARG A 169 56.47 34.06 -28.84
#